data_AF-A0AAD6BHF3-F1
#
_entry.id   AF-A0AAD6BHF3-F1
#
_cell.length_a   1.000
_cell.length_b   1.000
_cell.length_c   1.000
_cell.angle_alpha   90.00
_cell.angle_beta   90.00
_cell.angle_gamma   90.00
#
_symmetry.space_group_name_H-M   'P 1'
#
loop_
_entity.id
_entity.type
_entity.pdbx_description
1 polymer ?
#
loop_
_entity_poly.entity_id
_entity_poly.type
_entity_poly.pdbx_seq_one_letter_code
_entity_poly.pdbx_strand_id
1 'polypeptide(L)'
;MGASPDGCVTCTCHGTGICEIKCPHSKQEEANLRLCAGEQGFCLVNDGGTVKLDRRHAYYYQVQAQLHVFQLQDDQEEEKA
;
A
#
# COMPACT_ATOMS: atom_id res chain seq x y z
N MET A 1 -17.34 7.20 3.73
CA MET A 1 -15.89 7.18 4.03
C MET A 1 -15.16 7.60 2.78
N GLY A 2 -14.03 8.29 2.90
CA GLY A 2 -13.21 8.71 1.75
C GLY A 2 -11.76 8.32 1.98
N ALA A 3 -11.01 8.13 0.90
CA ALA A 3 -9.59 7.78 0.94
C ALA A 3 -8.87 8.50 -0.20
N SER A 4 -7.58 8.79 -0.01
CA SER A 4 -6.71 9.37 -1.03
C SER A 4 -5.47 8.49 -1.13
N PRO A 5 -5.40 7.56 -2.10
CA PRO A 5 -4.13 6.92 -2.44
C PRO A 5 -3.19 7.94 -3.08
N ASP A 6 -1.88 7.69 -3.03
CA ASP A 6 -0.89 8.55 -3.71
C ASP A 6 -1.00 8.45 -5.24
N GLY A 7 -1.54 7.35 -5.76
CA GLY A 7 -1.88 7.23 -7.17
C GLY A 7 -2.77 6.04 -7.49
N CYS A 8 -3.29 6.03 -8.71
CA CYS A 8 -4.00 4.90 -9.31
C CYS A 8 -3.13 4.26 -10.40
N VAL A 9 -3.20 2.94 -10.53
CA VAL A 9 -2.45 2.15 -11.51
C VAL A 9 -3.44 1.40 -12.38
N THR A 10 -3.36 1.56 -13.70
CA THR A 10 -4.23 0.87 -14.66
C THR A 10 -3.39 0.05 -15.64
N CYS A 11 -3.70 -1.24 -15.75
CA CYS A 11 -3.12 -2.17 -16.73
C CYS A 11 -4.26 -2.71 -17.60
N THR A 12 -4.12 -2.67 -18.92
CA THR A 12 -5.04 -3.34 -19.85
C THR A 12 -5.09 -4.86 -19.64
N CYS A 13 -4.08 -5.40 -18.95
CA CYS A 13 -3.79 -6.80 -18.69
C CYS A 13 -4.29 -7.32 -17.34
N HIS A 14 -4.29 -6.44 -16.32
CA HIS A 14 -4.43 -6.83 -14.91
C HIS A 14 -5.46 -5.99 -14.15
N GLY A 15 -6.14 -5.06 -14.84
CA GLY A 15 -7.14 -4.17 -14.24
C GLY A 15 -6.53 -2.95 -13.58
N THR A 16 -7.31 -2.35 -12.67
CA THR A 16 -6.96 -1.13 -11.94
C THR A 16 -6.62 -1.44 -10.48
N GLY A 17 -5.74 -0.64 -9.89
CA GLY A 17 -5.40 -0.69 -8.48
C GLY A 17 -4.88 0.65 -7.98
N ILE A 18 -4.40 0.68 -6.74
CA ILE A 18 -3.86 1.88 -6.09
C ILE A 18 -2.36 1.75 -5.81
N CYS A 19 -1.68 2.88 -5.69
CA CYS A 19 -0.30 3.01 -5.25
C CYS A 19 -0.25 3.89 -4.01
N GLU A 20 0.51 3.46 -3.01
CA GLU A 20 0.80 4.21 -1.79
C GLU A 20 2.31 4.19 -1.56
N ILE A 21 2.93 5.37 -1.47
CA ILE A 21 4.37 5.59 -1.33
C ILE A 21 4.64 6.11 0.08
N LYS A 22 5.40 5.35 0.87
CA LYS A 22 5.82 5.76 2.21
C LYS A 22 7.31 6.03 2.25
N CYS A 23 7.68 7.15 2.88
CA CYS A 23 9.06 7.55 3.17
C CYS A 23 9.25 7.67 4.69
N PRO A 24 9.53 6.57 5.43
CA PRO A 24 9.60 6.60 6.88
C PRO A 24 10.77 7.46 7.38
N HIS A 25 10.47 8.56 8.08
CA HIS A 25 11.50 9.45 8.64
C HIS A 25 12.48 8.75 9.60
N SER A 26 12.00 7.73 10.33
CA SER A 26 12.85 6.94 11.24
C SER A 26 13.99 6.21 10.55
N LYS A 27 13.93 6.03 9.22
CA LYS A 27 14.94 5.36 8.40
C LYS A 27 15.39 6.22 7.21
N GLN A 28 15.35 7.55 7.36
CA GLN A 28 15.70 8.48 6.28
C GLN A 28 17.15 8.40 5.80
N GLU A 29 18.07 7.95 6.66
CA GLU A 29 19.49 7.78 6.32
C GLU A 29 19.79 6.41 5.69
N GLU A 30 18.82 5.49 5.71
CA GLU A 30 18.99 4.16 5.13
C GLU A 30 18.72 4.21 3.63
N ALA A 31 19.76 3.91 2.83
CA ALA A 31 19.66 3.87 1.38
C ALA A 31 18.79 2.70 0.89
N ASN A 32 18.68 1.62 1.66
CA ASN A 32 17.88 0.46 1.31
C ASN A 32 17.01 -0.02 2.47
N LEU A 33 15.75 0.43 2.49
CA LEU A 33 14.76 0.06 3.52
C LEU A 33 14.51 -1.45 3.65
N ARG A 34 14.91 -2.28 2.67
CA ARG A 34 14.85 -3.74 2.80
C ARG A 34 15.73 -4.26 3.93
N LEU A 35 16.82 -3.57 4.26
CA LEU A 35 17.72 -3.94 5.35
C LEU A 35 17.08 -3.75 6.73
N CYS A 36 16.09 -2.86 6.82
CA CYS A 36 15.33 -2.61 8.05
C CYS A 36 14.15 -3.58 8.25
N ALA A 37 13.93 -4.52 7.32
CA ALA A 37 12.81 -5.45 7.41
C ALA A 37 12.94 -6.37 8.62
N GLY A 38 11.92 -6.39 9.49
CA GLY A 38 11.90 -7.15 10.73
C GLY A 38 12.40 -6.38 11.96
N GLU A 39 12.88 -5.15 11.80
CA GLU A 39 13.18 -4.29 12.94
C GLU A 39 11.91 -3.97 13.74
N GLN A 40 12.05 -3.90 15.07
CA GLN A 40 10.93 -3.64 15.96
C GLN A 40 10.26 -2.30 15.64
N GLY A 41 8.96 -2.34 15.38
CA GLY A 41 8.16 -1.15 15.08
C GLY A 41 8.34 -0.60 13.65
N PHE A 42 9.12 -1.26 12.80
CA PHE A 42 9.22 -0.89 11.39
C PHE A 42 8.08 -1.50 10.57
N CYS A 43 7.79 -0.90 9.41
CA CYS A 43 6.64 -1.29 8.59
C CYS A 43 6.88 -2.52 7.72
N LEU A 44 8.13 -2.93 7.50
CA LEU A 44 8.49 -4.05 6.64
C LEU A 44 8.91 -5.29 7.43
N VAL A 45 8.59 -6.47 6.92
CA VAL A 45 9.03 -7.78 7.42
C VAL A 45 9.68 -8.59 6.30
N ASN A 46 10.63 -9.44 6.65
CA ASN A 46 11.21 -10.42 5.74
C ASN A 46 10.51 -11.76 5.95
N ASP A 47 9.81 -12.22 4.93
CA ASP A 47 9.08 -13.48 4.90
C ASP A 47 9.73 -14.39 3.84
N GLY A 48 10.58 -15.31 4.30
CA GLY A 48 11.25 -16.28 3.43
C GLY A 48 12.13 -15.66 2.34
N GLY A 49 12.81 -14.54 2.61
CA GLY A 49 13.62 -13.79 1.65
C GLY A 49 12.86 -12.73 0.86
N THR A 50 11.54 -12.64 1.03
CA THR A 50 10.70 -11.62 0.41
C THR A 50 10.36 -10.53 1.42
N VAL A 51 10.70 -9.28 1.09
CA VAL A 51 10.32 -8.12 1.91
C VAL A 51 8.88 -7.72 1.59
N LYS A 52 8.05 -7.62 2.62
CA LYS A 52 6.61 -7.31 2.53
C LYS A 52 6.22 -6.32 3.62
N LEU A 53 5.10 -5.63 3.45
CA LEU A 53 4.49 -4.81 4.51
C LEU A 53 3.97 -5.72 5.64
N ASP A 54 4.29 -5.40 6.89
CA ASP A 54 3.76 -6.14 8.05
C ASP A 54 2.24 -5.93 8.13
N ARG A 55 1.49 -7.04 8.12
CA ARG A 55 0.02 -7.04 8.21
C ARG A 55 -0.54 -6.50 9.52
N ARG A 56 0.31 -6.31 10.54
CA ARG A 56 -0.05 -5.72 11.83
C ARG A 56 0.28 -4.23 11.91
N HIS A 57 0.99 -3.67 10.92
CA HIS A 57 1.37 -2.27 10.90
C HIS A 57 0.22 -1.37 10.43
N ALA A 58 0.13 -0.14 10.96
CA ALA A 58 -0.94 0.81 10.64
C ALA A 58 -1.12 1.05 9.12
N TYR A 59 0.00 1.15 8.38
CA TYR A 59 -0.03 1.30 6.92
C TYR A 59 -0.73 0.15 6.19
N TYR A 60 -0.72 -1.07 6.72
CA TYR A 60 -1.47 -2.17 6.11
C TYR A 60 -2.96 -1.90 6.15
N TYR A 61 -3.49 -1.49 7.32
CA TYR A 61 -4.89 -1.13 7.47
C TYR A 61 -5.28 0.09 6.63
N GLN A 62 -4.38 1.07 6.48
CA GLN A 62 -4.59 2.22 5.58
C GLN A 62 -4.79 1.75 4.13
N VAL A 63 -3.91 0.90 3.62
CA VAL A 63 -4.00 0.37 2.25
C VAL A 63 -5.27 -0.48 2.07
N GLN A 64 -5.66 -1.29 3.06
CA GLN A 64 -6.91 -2.05 3.01
C GLN A 64 -8.14 -1.12 2.93
N ALA A 65 -8.14 -0.02 3.68
CA ALA A 65 -9.22 0.96 3.63
C ALA A 65 -9.26 1.69 2.28
N GLN A 66 -8.11 2.09 1.73
CA GLN A 66 -8.02 2.71 0.41
C GLN A 66 -8.52 1.77 -0.70
N LEU A 67 -8.12 0.49 -0.68
CA LEU A 67 -8.61 -0.53 -1.62
C LEU A 67 -10.12 -0.69 -1.56
N HIS A 68 -10.68 -0.75 -0.34
CA HIS A 68 -12.12 -0.88 -0.15
C HIS A 68 -12.89 0.33 -0.70
N VAL A 69 -12.43 1.55 -0.41
CA VAL A 69 -13.06 2.77 -0.94
C VAL A 69 -12.93 2.84 -2.46
N PHE A 70 -11.77 2.47 -2.99
CA PHE A 70 -11.50 2.50 -4.43
C PHE A 70 -12.43 1.56 -5.22
N GLN A 71 -12.61 0.31 -4.76
CA GLN A 71 -13.54 -0.63 -5.40
C GLN A 71 -14.99 -0.11 -5.44
N LEU A 72 -15.45 0.52 -4.36
CA LEU A 72 -16.79 1.11 -4.33
C LEU A 72 -16.96 2.27 -5.31
N GLN A 73 -15.88 2.93 -5.74
CA GLN A 73 -15.91 4.01 -6.72
C GLN A 73 -15.95 3.45 -8.14
N ASP A 74 -15.13 2.43 -8.45
CA ASP A 74 -15.16 1.75 -9.75
C ASP A 74 -16.57 1.18 -10.05
N ASP A 75 -17.20 0.52 -9.07
CA ASP A 75 -18.56 -0.04 -9.23
C ASP A 75 -19.61 1.05 -9.54
N GLN A 76 -19.46 2.25 -8.97
CA GLN A 76 -20.40 3.36 -9.21
C GLN A 76 -20.15 4.12 -10.51
N GLU A 77 -18.96 4.01 -11.10
CA GLU A 77 -18.67 4.56 -12.42
C GLU A 77 -19.16 3.63 -13.52
N GLU A 78 -19.07 2.30 -13.34
CA GLU A 78 -19.63 1.33 -14.28
C GLU A 78 -21.17 1.35 -14.32
N GLU A 79 -21.87 1.56 -13.20
CA GLU A 79 -23.34 1.60 -13.17
C GLU A 79 -23.94 2.89 -13.79
N LYS A 80 -23.11 3.89 -14.10
CA LYS A 80 -23.52 5.17 -14.71
C LYS A 80 -23.15 5.29 -16.19
N ALA A 81 -22.50 4.27 -16.77
CA ALA A 81 -22.10 4.20 -18.18
C ALA A 81 -23.11 3.40 -19.01
#